data_AF-A0A7X6TI91-F1
#
_entry.id   AF-A0A7X6TI91-F1
#
_cell.length_a   1.000
_cell.length_b   1.000
_cell.length_c   1.000
_cell.angle_alpha   90.00
_cell.angle_beta   90.00
_cell.angle_gamma   90.00
#
_symmetry.space_group_name_H-M   'P 1'
#
loop_
_entity.id
_entity.type
_entity.pdbx_description
1 polymer ?
#
loop_
_entity_poly.entity_id
_entity_poly.type
_entity_poly.pdbx_seq_one_letter_code
_entity_poly.pdbx_strand_id
1 'polypeptide(L)' 'MPQKSLLLVDDEPLIRESLARELAGATLAVTVAASGEEAVARLGR' A
#
# COMPACT_ATOMS: atom_id res chain seq x y z
N MET A 1 -15.40 11.60 -7.65
CA MET A 1 -15.34 10.76 -6.43
C MET A 1 -13.97 10.99 -5.81
N PRO A 2 -13.84 11.24 -4.50
CA PRO A 2 -12.52 11.35 -3.87
C PRO A 2 -11.80 9.99 -3.94
N GLN A 3 -10.54 10.00 -4.34
CA GLN A 3 -9.69 8.82 -4.37
C GLN A 3 -9.38 8.40 -2.93
N LYS A 4 -9.71 7.15 -2.55
CA LYS A 4 -9.38 6.63 -1.22
C LYS A 4 -7.90 6.22 -1.20
N SER A 5 -7.19 6.51 -0.13
CA SER A 5 -5.81 6.04 0.06
C SER A 5 -5.78 4.68 0.73
N LEU A 6 -4.90 3.79 0.29
CA LEU A 6 -4.64 2.48 0.88
C LEU A 6 -3.14 2.30 1.14
N LEU A 7 -2.78 1.88 2.36
CA LEU A 7 -1.42 1.46 2.70
C LEU A 7 -1.40 -0.07 2.82
N LEU A 8 -0.65 -0.73 1.93
CA LEU A 8 -0.44 -2.17 1.95
C LEU A 8 0.91 -2.49 2.62
N VAL A 9 0.88 -3.36 3.62
CA VAL A 9 2.08 -3.80 4.36
C VAL A 9 2.15 -5.31 4.28
N ASP A 10 3.23 -5.81 3.69
CA ASP A 10 3.49 -7.24 3.52
C ASP A 10 5.00 -7.43 3.35
N ASP A 11 5.61 -8.38 4.04
CA ASP A 11 7.06 -8.63 3.98
C ASP A 11 7.45 -9.48 2.76
N GLU A 12 6.53 -10.30 2.23
CA GLU A 12 6.74 -11.13 1.05
C GLU A 12 6.64 -10.30 -0.24
N PRO A 13 7.74 -10.12 -0.99
CA PRO A 13 7.75 -9.25 -2.18
C PRO A 13 6.72 -9.64 -3.24
N LEU A 14 6.55 -10.94 -3.51
CA LEU A 14 5.66 -11.40 -4.56
C LEU A 14 4.19 -11.10 -4.23
N ILE A 15 3.79 -11.27 -2.97
CA ILE A 15 2.43 -10.99 -2.50
C ILE A 15 2.16 -9.49 -2.53
N ARG A 16 3.10 -8.69 -2.00
CA ARG A 16 3.01 -7.21 -1.99
C ARG A 16 2.82 -6.65 -3.40
N GLU A 17 3.59 -7.14 -4.36
CA GLU A 17 3.52 -6.69 -5.77
C GLU A 17 2.24 -7.15 -6.48
N SER A 18 1.75 -8.36 -6.21
CA SER A 18 0.46 -8.83 -6.77
C SER A 18 -0.69 -7.98 -6.26
N LEU A 19 -0.79 -7.84 -4.94
CA LEU A 19 -1.87 -7.08 -4.30
C LEU A 19 -1.82 -5.60 -4.68
N ALA A 20 -0.64 -4.98 -4.73
CA ALA A 20 -0.52 -3.58 -5.14
C ALA A 20 -1.04 -3.35 -6.57
N ARG A 21 -0.79 -4.28 -7.49
CA ARG A 21 -1.31 -4.22 -8.86
C ARG A 21 -2.82 -4.44 -8.94
N GLU A 22 -3.34 -5.40 -8.17
CA GLU A 22 -4.78 -5.70 -8.14
C GLU A 22 -5.61 -4.56 -7.51
N LEU A 23 -5.05 -3.91 -6.50
CA LEU A 23 -5.72 -2.84 -5.75
C LEU A 23 -5.51 -1.46 -6.37
N ALA A 24 -4.46 -1.28 -7.17
CA ALA A 24 -4.24 -0.06 -7.95
C ALA A 24 -5.35 0.08 -9.01
N GLY A 25 -6.26 1.02 -8.78
CA GLY A 25 -7.40 1.27 -9.67
C GLY A 25 -7.90 2.70 -9.56
N ALA A 26 -8.90 3.05 -10.37
CA ALA A 26 -9.41 4.42 -10.50
C ALA A 26 -9.92 5.06 -9.19
N THR A 27 -10.15 4.26 -8.14
CA THR A 27 -10.71 4.69 -6.86
C THR A 27 -9.74 4.57 -5.68
N LEU A 28 -8.57 3.94 -5.86
CA LEU A 28 -7.60 3.67 -4.80
C LEU A 28 -6.19 4.16 -5.17
N ALA A 29 -5.63 5.04 -4.34
CA ALA A 29 -4.22 5.38 -4.35
C ALA A 29 -3.49 4.43 -3.40
N VAL A 30 -2.73 3.47 -3.95
CA VAL A 30 -2.06 2.43 -3.17
C VAL A 30 -0.60 2.84 -2.91
N THR A 31 -0.21 2.81 -1.64
CA THR A 31 1.18 2.93 -1.19
C THR A 31 1.58 1.60 -0.55
N VAL A 32 2.81 1.15 -0.77
CA VAL A 32 3.32 -0.13 -0.26
C VAL A 32 4.41 0.08 0.78
N ALA A 33 4.53 -0.87 1.72
CA ALA A 33 5.60 -0.98 2.70
C ALA A 33 6.00 -2.46 2.87
N ALA A 34 7.29 -2.74 3.00
CA ALA A 34 7.82 -4.08 3.22
C ALA A 34 7.93 -4.45 4.71
N SER A 35 7.75 -3.49 5.62
CA SER A 35 7.76 -3.74 7.06
C SER A 35 6.82 -2.81 7.82
N GLY A 36 6.54 -3.15 9.08
CA GLY A 36 5.74 -2.32 9.97
C GLY A 36 6.41 -0.97 10.25
N GLU A 37 7.73 -0.93 10.45
CA GLU A 37 8.50 0.31 10.64
C GLU A 37 8.38 1.21 9.42
N GLU A 38 8.51 0.64 8.23
CA GLU A 38 8.41 1.36 6.96
C GLU A 38 6.97 1.88 6.73
N ALA A 39 5.96 1.14 7.19
CA ALA A 39 4.56 1.53 7.16
C ALA A 39 4.31 2.71 8.11
N VAL A 40 4.78 2.62 9.36
CA VAL A 40 4.66 3.69 10.35
C VAL A 40 5.38 4.96 9.90
N ALA A 41 6.56 4.85 9.30
CA ALA A 41 7.29 5.99 8.75
C ALA A 41 6.48 6.74 7.65
N ARG A 42 5.64 6.03 6.90
CA ARG A 42 4.77 6.60 5.87
C ARG A 42 3.47 7.19 6.39
N LEU A 43 3.03 6.81 7.59
CA LEU A 43 1.80 7.31 8.19
C LEU A 43 1.91 8.75 8.70
N GLY A 44 3.11 9.35 8.71
CA GLY A 44 3.37 10.78 8.94
C GLY A 44 2.43 11.45 9.95
N ARG A 45 2.85 11.52 11.23
CA ARG A 45 2.09 12.17 12.32
C ARG A 45 1.44 13.49 11.93
#